data_AF-G5NKN9-F1
#
_entry.id   AF-G5NKN9-F1
#
_cell.length_a   1.000
_cell.length_b   1.000
_cell.length_c   1.000
_cell.angle_alpha   90.00
_cell.angle_beta   90.00
_cell.angle_gamma   90.00
#
_symmetry.space_group_name_H-M   'P 1'
#
loop_
_entity.id
_entity.type
_entity.pdbx_description
1 polymer ?
#
loop_
_entity_poly.entity_id
_entity_poly.type
_entity_poly.pdbx_seq_one_letter_code
_entity_poly.pdbx_strand_id
1 'polypeptide(L)'
;MSLTELTGNPRHDRLLMLIDERGYMNIDELASLLEVSTQTVRRDIRKLSEQGLITRHHGGAGRASSVVNTAFEQREVSWTQEKKAIAEAVADYIPDGSTIFITIGTTVEQVAR
;
A
#
# COMPACT_ATOMS: atom_id res chain seq x y z
N MET A 1 -9.78 -21.81 14.86
CA MET A 1 -10.31 -21.38 13.55
C MET A 1 -9.68 -22.24 12.49
N SER A 2 -10.49 -22.88 11.65
CA SER A 2 -9.99 -23.74 10.58
C SER A 2 -9.32 -22.87 9.52
N LEU A 3 -8.20 -23.33 8.95
CA LEU A 3 -7.39 -22.64 7.91
C LEU A 3 -8.13 -22.47 6.56
N THR A 4 -9.45 -22.60 6.51
CA THR A 4 -10.26 -22.71 5.29
C THR A 4 -11.41 -21.72 5.17
N GLU A 5 -11.53 -20.75 6.08
CA GLU A 5 -12.76 -19.96 6.22
C GLU A 5 -12.69 -18.56 5.58
N LEU A 6 -11.55 -18.11 5.04
CA LEU A 6 -11.43 -16.73 4.50
C LEU A 6 -11.71 -16.65 3.00
N THR A 7 -11.10 -17.53 2.20
CA THR A 7 -11.23 -17.51 0.73
C THR A 7 -11.78 -18.83 0.17
N GLY A 8 -11.98 -19.85 1.01
CA GLY A 8 -12.29 -21.22 0.59
C GLY A 8 -11.10 -21.93 -0.07
N ASN A 9 -9.91 -21.33 -0.08
CA ASN A 9 -8.68 -21.92 -0.56
C ASN A 9 -7.62 -21.91 0.56
N PRO A 10 -7.25 -23.07 1.13
CA PRO A 10 -6.33 -23.14 2.26
C PRO A 10 -4.98 -22.45 2.02
N ARG A 11 -4.49 -22.45 0.77
CA ARG A 11 -3.22 -21.80 0.42
C ARG A 11 -3.35 -20.28 0.43
N HIS A 12 -4.46 -19.75 -0.07
CA HIS A 12 -4.73 -18.31 -0.04
C HIS A 12 -4.90 -17.84 1.40
N ASP A 13 -5.65 -18.58 2.20
CA ASP A 13 -5.85 -18.29 3.63
C ASP A 13 -4.51 -18.28 4.37
N ARG A 14 -3.64 -19.26 4.10
CA ARG A 14 -2.29 -19.30 4.67
C ARG A 14 -1.41 -18.13 4.23
N LEU A 15 -1.48 -17.74 2.96
CA LEU A 15 -0.76 -16.59 2.43
C LEU A 15 -1.21 -15.29 3.13
N LEU A 16 -2.52 -15.11 3.29
CA LEU A 16 -3.08 -13.95 3.99
C LEU A 16 -2.61 -13.88 5.44
N MET A 17 -2.63 -15.01 6.17
CA MET A 17 -2.13 -15.07 7.54
C MET A 17 -0.65 -14.70 7.64
N LEU A 18 0.19 -15.23 6.74
CA LEU A 18 1.62 -14.92 6.73
C LEU A 18 1.90 -13.43 6.51
N ILE A 19 1.15 -12.80 5.61
CA ILE A 19 1.23 -11.36 5.36
C ILE A 19 0.66 -10.57 6.54
N ASP A 20 -0.41 -11.04 7.17
CA ASP A 20 -0.99 -10.37 8.33
C ASP A 20 -0.04 -10.39 9.53
N GLU A 21 0.65 -11.49 9.79
CA GLU A 21 1.63 -11.60 10.87
C GLU A 21 2.85 -10.70 10.64
N ARG A 22 3.38 -10.65 9.40
CA ARG A 22 4.64 -9.97 9.09
C ARG A 22 4.48 -8.56 8.51
N GLY A 23 3.28 -8.16 8.13
CA GLY A 23 2.99 -6.90 7.45
C GLY A 23 3.32 -6.90 5.94
N TYR A 24 4.49 -7.43 5.57
CA TYR A 24 4.96 -7.55 4.19
C TYR A 24 5.77 -8.83 4.00
N MET A 25 5.65 -9.46 2.83
CA MET A 25 6.49 -10.59 2.45
C MET A 25 6.90 -10.54 0.97
N ASN A 26 8.12 -11.00 0.68
CA ASN A 26 8.58 -11.14 -0.69
C ASN A 26 8.07 -12.44 -1.33
N ILE A 27 8.07 -12.48 -2.66
CA ILE A 27 7.54 -13.59 -3.45
C ILE A 27 8.33 -14.89 -3.22
N ASP A 28 9.65 -14.81 -3.08
CA ASP A 28 10.52 -15.99 -2.99
C ASP A 28 10.40 -16.68 -1.63
N GLU A 29 10.27 -15.90 -0.55
CA GLU A 29 9.95 -16.39 0.80
C GLU A 29 8.56 -17.02 0.86
N LEU A 30 7.55 -16.35 0.28
CA LEU A 30 6.21 -16.92 0.19
C LEU A 30 6.21 -18.23 -0.61
N ALA A 31 6.99 -18.31 -1.68
CA ALA A 31 7.13 -19.51 -2.50
C ALA A 31 7.76 -20.66 -1.68
N SER A 32 8.81 -20.36 -0.93
CA SER A 32 9.47 -21.32 -0.04
C SER A 32 8.54 -21.81 1.09
N LEU A 33 7.82 -20.90 1.75
CA LEU A 33 6.96 -21.24 2.89
C LEU A 33 5.65 -21.94 2.51
N LEU A 34 5.15 -21.68 1.30
CA LEU A 34 3.95 -22.30 0.77
C LEU A 34 4.25 -23.51 -0.12
N GLU A 35 5.53 -23.86 -0.29
CA GLU A 35 6.01 -24.98 -1.12
C GLU A 35 5.47 -24.96 -2.56
N VAL A 36 5.47 -23.78 -3.17
CA VAL A 36 5.00 -23.58 -4.56
C VAL A 36 5.99 -22.73 -5.36
N SER A 37 5.83 -22.73 -6.69
CA SER A 37 6.65 -21.86 -7.54
C SER A 37 6.38 -20.37 -7.28
N THR A 38 7.38 -19.53 -7.54
CA THR A 38 7.24 -18.06 -7.52
C THR A 38 6.14 -17.58 -8.47
N GLN A 39 5.95 -18.25 -9.61
CA GLN A 39 4.87 -17.96 -10.56
C GLN A 39 3.48 -18.25 -9.97
N THR A 40 3.35 -19.31 -9.16
CA THR A 40 2.10 -19.61 -8.43
C THR A 40 1.79 -18.51 -7.43
N VAL A 41 2.80 -18.08 -6.63
CA VAL A 41 2.64 -16.98 -5.67
C VAL A 41 2.26 -15.67 -6.37
N ARG A 42 2.90 -15.33 -7.50
CA ARG A 42 2.54 -14.14 -8.30
C ARG A 42 1.07 -14.16 -8.73
N ARG A 43 0.58 -15.32 -9.18
CA ARG A 43 -0.83 -15.49 -9.59
C ARG A 43 -1.79 -15.36 -8.41
N ASP A 44 -1.43 -15.93 -7.26
CA ASP A 44 -2.26 -15.86 -6.05
C ASP A 44 -2.30 -14.44 -5.48
N ILE A 45 -1.15 -13.76 -5.38
CA ILE A 45 -1.07 -12.35 -4.97
C ILE A 45 -1.93 -11.47 -5.87
N ARG A 46 -1.89 -11.69 -7.19
CA ARG A 46 -2.71 -10.94 -8.14
C ARG A 46 -4.21 -11.09 -7.83
N LYS A 47 -4.69 -12.34 -7.67
CA LYS A 47 -6.10 -12.61 -7.36
C LYS A 47 -6.54 -11.98 -6.04
N LEU A 48 -5.75 -12.14 -4.99
CA LEU A 48 -6.07 -11.62 -3.66
C LEU A 48 -5.99 -10.08 -3.61
N SER A 49 -5.10 -9.47 -4.39
CA SER A 49 -5.04 -8.01 -4.53
C SER A 49 -6.20 -7.46 -5.35
N GLU A 50 -6.65 -8.14 -6.41
CA GLU A 50 -7.86 -7.79 -7.17
C GLU A 50 -9.12 -7.86 -6.29
N GLN A 51 -9.12 -8.69 -5.25
CA GLN A 51 -10.18 -8.78 -4.23
C GLN A 51 -10.01 -7.78 -3.07
N GLY A 52 -8.94 -6.98 -3.06
CA GLY A 52 -8.66 -6.00 -2.00
C GLY A 52 -8.18 -6.60 -0.67
N LEU A 53 -7.85 -7.90 -0.62
CA LEU A 53 -7.43 -8.57 0.61
C LEU A 53 -5.96 -8.31 0.98
N ILE A 54 -5.13 -7.93 0.00
CA ILE A 54 -3.73 -7.54 0.16
C ILE A 54 -3.36 -6.46 -0.86
N THR A 55 -2.22 -5.79 -0.65
CA THR A 55 -1.67 -4.84 -1.61
C THR A 55 -0.41 -5.38 -2.27
N ARG A 56 -0.37 -5.34 -3.61
CA ARG A 56 0.79 -5.77 -4.39
C ARG A 56 1.87 -4.69 -4.41
N HIS A 57 3.11 -5.09 -4.19
CA HIS A 57 4.28 -4.23 -4.35
C HIS A 57 5.25 -4.83 -5.39
N HIS A 58 6.26 -4.08 -5.81
CA HIS A 58 7.35 -4.64 -6.60
C HIS A 58 8.10 -5.69 -5.75
N GLY A 59 8.03 -6.96 -6.16
CA GLY A 59 8.73 -8.08 -5.51
C GLY A 59 7.99 -8.80 -4.38
N GLY A 60 6.80 -8.34 -3.97
CA GLY A 60 6.09 -8.91 -2.82
C GLY A 60 4.66 -8.43 -2.67
N ALA A 61 4.08 -8.70 -1.50
CA ALA A 61 2.78 -8.19 -1.11
C ALA A 61 2.75 -7.84 0.38
N GLY A 62 1.95 -6.84 0.72
CA GLY A 62 1.71 -6.38 2.08
C GLY A 62 0.24 -6.44 2.44
N ARG A 63 -0.07 -6.13 3.71
CA ARG A 63 -1.46 -5.99 4.19
C ARG A 63 -2.28 -5.13 3.23
N ALA A 64 -3.58 -5.40 3.17
CA ALA A 64 -4.49 -4.52 2.45
C ALA A 64 -4.29 -3.08 2.94
N SER A 65 -3.81 -2.22 2.04
CA SER A 65 -3.74 -0.80 2.31
C SER A 65 -5.16 -0.29 2.50
N SER A 66 -5.45 0.31 3.65
CA SER A 66 -6.67 1.12 3.83
C SER A 66 -6.69 2.33 2.88
N VAL A 67 -5.53 2.69 2.34
CA VAL A 67 -5.40 3.57 1.19
C VAL A 67 -5.75 2.76 -0.05
N VAL A 68 -7.04 2.59 -0.29
CA VAL A 68 -7.56 2.47 -1.66
C VAL A 68 -6.89 3.60 -2.44
N ASN A 69 -6.39 3.32 -3.65
CA ASN A 69 -5.94 4.38 -4.56
C ASN A 69 -7.19 5.16 -5.00
N THR A 70 -7.73 5.96 -4.06
CA THR A 70 -8.86 6.82 -4.27
C THR A 70 -8.45 7.79 -5.36
N ALA A 71 -9.42 8.06 -6.25
CA ALA A 71 -9.22 8.97 -7.37
C ALA A 71 -8.57 10.26 -6.86
N PHE A 72 -7.71 10.87 -7.67
CA PHE A 72 -6.94 12.04 -7.23
C PHE A 72 -7.86 13.12 -6.64
N GLU A 73 -9.02 13.33 -7.26
CA GLU A 73 -10.08 14.25 -6.87
C GLU A 73 -10.59 13.97 -5.44
N GLN A 74 -10.74 12.69 -5.08
CA GLN A 74 -11.14 12.31 -3.72
C GLN A 74 -10.02 12.57 -2.71
N ARG A 75 -8.77 12.31 -3.09
CA ARG A 75 -7.60 12.62 -2.24
C ARG A 75 -7.33 14.11 -2.13
N GLU A 76 -7.78 14.89 -3.10
CA GLU A 76 -7.64 16.35 -3.12
C GLU A 76 -8.53 16.97 -2.05
N VAL A 77 -9.79 16.52 -1.96
CA VAL A 77 -10.77 17.07 -1.00
C VAL A 77 -10.69 16.45 0.40
N SER A 78 -10.12 15.24 0.54
CA SER A 78 -9.94 14.59 1.84
C SER A 78 -8.84 15.25 2.67
N TRP A 79 -9.06 15.42 3.97
CA TRP A 79 -8.07 15.95 4.92
C TRP A 79 -7.47 17.31 4.51
N THR A 80 -8.30 18.14 3.88
CA THR A 80 -7.84 19.41 3.30
C THR A 80 -7.25 20.35 4.35
N GLN A 81 -7.81 20.38 5.55
CA GLN A 81 -7.36 21.27 6.61
C GLN A 81 -5.99 20.83 7.16
N GLU A 82 -5.77 19.54 7.30
CA GLU A 82 -4.52 18.95 7.74
C GLU A 82 -3.42 19.20 6.71
N LYS A 83 -3.72 19.06 5.41
CA LYS A 83 -2.76 19.35 4.34
C LYS A 83 -2.37 20.83 4.29
N LYS A 84 -3.32 21.74 4.56
CA LYS A 84 -3.03 23.17 4.70
C LYS A 84 -2.15 23.46 5.91
N ALA A 85 -2.44 22.87 7.07
CA ALA A 85 -1.62 23.03 8.26
C ALA A 85 -0.19 22.52 8.04
N ILE A 86 -0.02 21.41 7.33
CA ILE A 86 1.31 20.92 6.91
C ILE A 86 1.99 21.93 5.98
N ALA A 87 1.28 22.48 5.00
CA ALA A 87 1.83 23.45 4.07
C ALA A 87 2.32 24.73 4.76
N GLU A 88 1.52 25.28 5.67
CA GLU A 88 1.89 26.43 6.50
C GLU A 88 3.15 26.14 7.32
N ALA A 89 3.20 24.98 7.99
CA ALA A 89 4.37 24.59 8.75
C ALA A 89 5.62 24.39 7.88
N VAL A 90 5.47 23.88 6.65
CA VAL A 90 6.58 23.68 5.72
C VAL A 90 7.11 25.01 5.18
N ALA A 91 6.24 26.00 4.97
CA ALA A 91 6.65 27.33 4.49
C ALA A 91 7.67 27.98 5.43
N ASP A 92 7.53 27.79 6.74
CA ASP A 92 8.49 28.29 7.74
C ASP A 92 9.91 27.71 7.61
N TYR A 93 10.07 26.57 6.92
CA TYR A 93 11.36 25.92 6.69
C TYR A 93 11.98 26.24 5.32
N ILE A 94 11.31 27.02 4.47
CA ILE A 94 11.78 27.33 3.11
C ILE A 94 12.25 28.80 3.06
N PRO A 95 13.56 29.07 3.08
CA PRO A 95 14.07 30.42 2.96
C PRO A 95 13.78 31.05 1.59
N ASP A 96 13.69 32.38 1.57
CA ASP A 96 13.57 33.15 0.33
C ASP A 96 14.70 32.83 -0.66
N GLY A 97 14.35 32.66 -1.93
CA GLY A 97 15.28 32.34 -3.01
C GLY A 97 15.68 30.86 -3.10
N SER A 98 15.07 29.99 -2.30
CA SER A 98 15.30 28.55 -2.38
C SER A 98 14.78 27.94 -3.70
N THR A 99 15.49 26.93 -4.19
CA THR A 99 14.99 26.03 -5.22
C THR A 99 14.67 24.68 -4.58
N ILE A 100 13.43 24.22 -4.71
CA ILE A 100 12.95 22.97 -4.12
C ILE A 100 12.41 22.03 -5.19
N PHE A 101 12.61 20.73 -4.98
CA PHE A 101 11.98 19.68 -5.77
C PHE A 101 10.78 19.13 -4.99
N ILE A 102 9.61 19.13 -5.63
CA ILE A 102 8.36 18.66 -5.03
C ILE A 102 7.88 17.42 -5.79
N THR A 103 7.46 16.39 -5.07
CA THR A 103 6.91 15.16 -5.66
C THR A 103 5.44 15.35 -6.07
N ILE A 104 4.84 14.34 -6.69
CA ILE A 104 3.40 14.34 -6.98
C ILE A 104 2.58 13.93 -5.75
N GLY A 105 1.52 14.68 -5.43
CA GLY A 105 0.55 14.31 -4.40
C GLY A 105 -0.25 15.50 -3.86
N THR A 106 -1.49 15.25 -3.44
CA THR A 106 -2.43 16.30 -3.02
C THR A 106 -2.01 17.01 -1.72
N THR A 107 -1.10 16.42 -0.94
CA THR A 107 -0.50 17.04 0.26
C THR A 107 0.58 18.04 -0.12
N VAL A 108 1.57 17.60 -0.90
CA VAL A 108 2.68 18.43 -1.33
C VAL A 108 2.27 19.51 -2.33
N GLU A 109 1.17 19.30 -3.04
CA GLU A 109 0.54 20.34 -3.86
C GLU A 109 0.09 21.55 -3.03
N GLN A 110 -0.39 21.36 -1.79
CA GLN A 110 -0.76 22.49 -0.92
C GLN A 110 0.46 23.33 -0.51
N VAL A 111 1.65 22.75 -0.45
CA VAL A 111 2.91 23.47 -0.20
C VAL A 111 3.28 24.39 -1.38
N ALA A 112 2.88 24.01 -2.60
CA ALA A 112 3.21 24.74 -3.82
C ALA A 112 2.19 25.82 -4.21
N ARG A 113 1.12 25.99 -3.42
CA ARG A 113 0.06 26.98 -3.65
C ARG A 113 0.33 28.27 -2.91
#